data_AF-A0A6L7VS30-F1
#
_entry.id   AF-A0A6L7VS30-F1
#
_cell.length_a   1.000
_cell.length_b   1.000
_cell.length_c   1.000
_cell.angle_alpha   90.00
_cell.angle_beta   90.00
_cell.angle_gamma   90.00
#
_symmetry.space_group_name_H-M   'P 1'
#
loop_
_entity.id
_entity.type
_entity.pdbx_description
1 polymer ?
#
loop_
_entity_poly.entity_id
_entity_poly.type
_entity_poly.pdbx_seq_one_letter_code
_entity_poly.pdbx_strand_id
1 'polypeptide(L)' 'MPWPRVFFASLEKELIHQQRRRRFATRSEAALKIFEYIEGFYNRSRLHSALAFRSPVEFEQAHAERKAA' A
#
# COMPACT_ATOMS: atom_id res chain seq x y z
N MET A 1 4.76 4.89 11.21
CA MET A 1 3.31 4.89 10.90
C MET A 1 2.73 3.52 11.21
N PRO A 2 1.67 3.40 12.03
CA PRO A 2 0.88 2.17 12.08
C PRO A 2 0.03 2.03 10.80
N TRP A 3 -0.05 0.82 10.26
CA TRP A 3 -0.81 0.54 9.03
C TRP A 3 -2.31 0.80 9.24
N PRO A 4 -2.98 1.62 8.40
CA PRO A 4 -4.38 1.95 8.60
C PRO A 4 -5.28 0.77 8.21
N ARG A 5 -6.47 0.64 8.83
CA ARG A 5 -7.40 -0.47 8.52
C ARG A 5 -7.80 -0.54 7.03
N VAL A 6 -7.79 0.59 6.34
CA VAL A 6 -8.03 0.68 4.89
C VAL A 6 -6.93 0.01 4.06
N PHE A 7 -5.71 -0.13 4.59
CA PHE A 7 -4.64 -0.88 3.94
C PHE A 7 -5.03 -2.36 3.81
N PHE A 8 -5.41 -3.01 4.92
CA PHE A 8 -5.75 -4.43 4.92
C PHE A 8 -6.95 -4.74 4.03
N ALA A 9 -7.99 -3.90 4.07
CA ALA A 9 -9.15 -4.04 3.18
C ALA A 9 -8.76 -3.91 1.69
N SER A 10 -7.83 -3.01 1.37
CA SER A 10 -7.34 -2.82 0.00
C SER A 10 -6.45 -3.96 -0.46
N LEU A 11 -5.56 -4.44 0.43
CA LEU A 11 -4.69 -5.58 0.19
C LEU A 11 -5.50 -6.85 -0.13
N GLU A 12 -6.56 -7.14 0.65
CA GLU A 12 -7.43 -8.28 0.39
C GLU A 12 -8.23 -8.13 -0.91
N LYS A 13 -8.73 -6.92 -1.21
CA LYS A 13 -9.55 -6.68 -2.41
C LYS A 13 -8.74 -6.60 -3.69
N GLU A 14 -7.51 -6.10 -3.65
CA GLU A 14 -6.72 -5.91 -4.87
C GLU A 14 -5.73 -7.05 -5.06
N LEU A 15 -5.04 -7.49 -4.01
CA LEU A 15 -4.08 -8.59 -4.15
C LEU A 15 -4.79 -9.94 -4.11
N ILE A 16 -5.63 -10.21 -3.10
CA ILE A 16 -6.21 -11.55 -2.90
C ILE A 16 -7.36 -11.82 -3.89
N HIS A 17 -8.22 -10.84 -4.19
CA HIS A 17 -9.28 -11.06 -5.18
C HIS A 17 -8.77 -11.07 -6.63
N GLN A 18 -7.74 -10.31 -7.00
CA GLN A 18 -7.14 -10.46 -8.34
C GLN A 18 -6.38 -11.78 -8.46
N GLN A 19 -5.74 -12.23 -7.37
CA GLN A 19 -5.09 -13.54 -7.32
C GLN A 19 -6.04 -14.70 -6.98
N ARG A 20 -7.37 -14.52 -6.95
CA ARG A 20 -8.31 -15.64 -6.74
C ARG A 20 -8.14 -16.78 -7.74
N ARG A 21 -7.58 -16.50 -8.92
CA ARG A 21 -7.22 -17.52 -9.93
C ARG A 21 -5.82 -18.12 -9.76
N ARG A 22 -4.94 -17.53 -8.95
CA ARG A 22 -3.58 -17.99 -8.67
C ARG A 22 -3.37 -18.07 -7.16
N ARG A 23 -3.48 -19.27 -6.60
CA ARG A 23 -3.05 -19.51 -5.22
C ARG A 23 -1.53 -19.35 -5.16
N PHE A 24 -1.02 -18.67 -4.15
CA PHE A 24 0.41 -18.67 -3.86
C PHE A 24 0.86 -20.11 -3.59
N ALA A 25 1.90 -20.55 -4.29
CA ALA A 25 2.46 -21.88 -4.10
C ALA A 25 3.22 -21.96 -2.77
N THR A 26 3.79 -20.84 -2.30
CA THR A 26 4.57 -20.77 -1.07
C THR A 26 4.32 -19.49 -0.27
N ARG A 27 4.62 -19.52 1.03
CA ARG A 27 4.58 -18.32 1.88
C ARG A 27 5.56 -17.25 1.41
N SER A 28 6.72 -17.63 0.89
CA SER A 28 7.73 -16.71 0.37
C SER A 28 7.24 -15.96 -0.87
N GLU A 29 6.53 -16.66 -1.77
CA GLU A 29 5.91 -16.02 -2.94
C GLU A 29 4.83 -15.01 -2.53
N ALA A 30 4.00 -15.37 -1.54
CA ALA A 30 3.01 -14.45 -0.98
C ALA A 30 3.68 -13.20 -0.37
N ALA A 31 4.76 -13.39 0.40
CA ALA A 31 5.50 -12.29 1.00
C ALA A 31 6.12 -11.36 -0.06
N LEU A 32 6.71 -11.92 -1.13
CA LEU A 32 7.27 -11.14 -2.23
C LEU A 32 6.19 -10.33 -2.95
N LYS A 33 5.01 -10.93 -3.20
CA LYS A 33 3.90 -10.24 -3.86
C LYS A 33 3.28 -9.15 -2.98
N ILE A 34 3.21 -9.36 -1.67
CA ILE A 34 2.81 -8.33 -0.72
C ILE A 34 3.83 -7.18 -0.74
N PHE A 35 5.13 -7.49 -0.73
CA PHE A 35 6.19 -6.48 -0.80
C PHE A 35 6.12 -5.66 -2.10
N GLU A 36 5.98 -6.32 -3.24
CA GLU A 36 5.83 -5.68 -4.56
C GLU A 36 4.58 -4.80 -4.60
N TYR A 37 3.47 -5.25 -4.02
CA TYR A 37 2.26 -4.44 -3.92
C TYR A 37 2.45 -3.21 -3.03
N ILE A 38 3.12 -3.36 -1.88
CA ILE A 38 3.37 -2.27 -0.94
C ILE A 38 4.28 -1.21 -1.57
N GLU A 39 5.48 -1.61 -2.01
CA GLU A 39 6.51 -0.68 -2.50
C GLU A 39 6.25 -0.20 -3.93
N GLY A 40 5.71 -1.07 -4.78
CA GLY A 40 5.46 -0.78 -6.18
C GLY A 40 4.20 0.03 -6.43
N PHE A 41 3.14 -0.21 -5.65
CA PHE A 41 1.82 0.38 -5.89
C PHE A 41 1.27 1.18 -4.71
N TYR A 42 1.18 0.58 -3.52
CA TYR A 42 0.50 1.20 -2.38
C TYR A 42 1.18 2.49 -1.93
N ASN A 43 2.48 2.43 -1.62
CA ASN A 43 3.22 3.60 -1.12
C ASN A 43 3.36 4.70 -2.20
N ARG A 44 3.52 4.30 -3.46
CA ARG A 44 3.82 5.22 -4.58
C ARG A 44 2.60 5.88 -5.20
N SER A 45 1.53 5.12 -5.43
CA SER A 45 0.46 5.53 -6.34
C SER A 45 -0.92 5.52 -5.72
N ARG A 46 -1.09 4.96 -4.52
CA ARG A 46 -2.42 4.83 -3.92
C ARG A 46 -2.90 6.15 -3.35
N LEU A 47 -3.88 6.77 -4.01
CA LEU A 47 -4.50 7.98 -3.50
C LEU A 47 -5.45 7.65 -2.35
N HIS A 48 -5.30 8.36 -1.24
CA HIS A 48 -6.18 8.24 -0.08
C HIS A 48 -7.00 9.51 0.08
N SER A 49 -8.33 9.39 0.12
CA SER A 49 -9.22 10.53 0.38
C SER A 49 -8.94 11.18 1.75
N ALA A 50 -8.58 10.37 2.75
CA ALA A 50 -8.13 10.84 4.06
C ALA A 50 -6.80 11.63 4.02
N LEU A 51 -5.99 11.44 2.98
CA LEU A 51 -4.73 12.17 2.74
C LEU A 51 -4.90 13.26 1.66
N ALA A 52 -6.13 13.76 1.47
CA ALA A 52 -6.47 14.74 0.43
C ALA A 52 -6.11 14.27 -0.99
N PHE A 53 -6.34 12.98 -1.27
CA PHE A 53 -6.02 12.33 -2.55
C PHE A 53 -4.53 12.38 -2.89
N ARG A 54 -3.67 12.19 -1.91
CA ARG A 54 -2.22 12.02 -2.10
C ARG A 54 -1.79 10.59 -1.81
N SER A 55 -0.67 10.18 -2.40
CA SER A 55 -0.03 8.92 -2.05
C SER A 55 0.59 9.00 -0.65
N PRO A 56 0.80 7.86 0.04
CA PRO A 56 1.50 7.84 1.32
C PRO A 56 2.88 8.51 1.26
N VAL A 57 3.64 8.30 0.18
CA VAL A 57 4.94 8.94 -0.02
C VAL A 57 4.82 10.46 -0.17
N GLU A 58 3.89 10.93 -0.99
CA GLU A 58 3.65 12.38 -1.16
C GLU A 58 3.18 13.03 0.15
N PHE A 59 2.36 12.32 0.92
CA PHE A 59 1.92 12.79 2.23
C PHE A 59 3.09 12.89 3.22
N GLU A 60 3.96 11.87 3.29
CA GLU A 60 5.14 11.89 4.15
C GLU A 60 6.14 12.97 3.73
N GLN A 61 6.39 13.17 2.43
CA GLN A 61 7.25 14.24 1.91
C GLN A 61 6.71 15.62 2.29
N ALA A 62 5.43 15.90 2.03
CA ALA A 62 4.81 17.17 2.40
C ALA A 62 4.80 17.41 3.92
N HIS A 63 4.70 16.35 4.74
CA HIS A 63 4.81 16.45 6.19
C HIS A 63 6.25 16.68 6.66
N ALA A 64 7.24 16.09 6.00
CA ALA A 64 8.65 16.30 6.31
C ALA A 64 9.06 17.74 6.00
N GLU A 65 8.62 18.29 4.87
CA GLU A 65 8.85 19.70 4.50
C GLU A 65 8.22 20.66 5.50
N ARG A 66 6.98 20.39 5.95
CA ARG A 66 6.31 21.19 7.00
C ARG A 66 6.98 21.11 8.38
N LYS A 67 7.73 20.05 8.67
CA LYS A 67 8.49 19.93 9.93
C LYS A 67 9.85 20.63 9.88
N ALA A 68 10.36 20.88 8.68
CA ALA A 68 11.65 21.52 8.46
C ALA A 68 11.55 23.06 8.30
N ALA A 69 10.33 23.60 8.18
CA ALA A 69 10.02 25.03 8.17
C ALA A 69 9.58 25.51 9.56
#